data_AF-A0A0P7FVG5-F1
#
_entry.id   AF-A0A0P7FVG5-F1
#
_cell.length_a   1.000
_cell.length_b   1.000
_cell.length_c   1.000
_cell.angle_alpha   90.00
_cell.angle_beta   90.00
_cell.angle_gamma   90.00
#
_symmetry.space_group_name_H-M   'P 1'
#
loop_
_entity.id
_entity.type
_entity.pdbx_description
1 polymer ?
#
loop_
_entity_poly.entity_id
_entity_poly.type
_entity_poly.pdbx_seq_one_letter_code
_entity_poly.pdbx_strand_id
1 'polypeptide(L)'
;MRTRTTLLIVLCTLLAAVAPAGAVGASGASVTHANADADAAVQQEVPDCSFPLTLTDATGTEVTLEEPPETVTTLGASAAQTMWEIGGKDQVVGLSSNADYLAGAESRTNVSASGFGYSTEAVVGTEADLVLAANIVPAETVSALRDAGMTVYQFEAATSVEDVANKTTRIGKLTGNCEGAAEANAWMNANVETAQEVTADTESPELLIPLSGGSLVGGNTFINAMAEAAGGTNLAVEAFNSSYPYQVSDETILELNPEMLVLQEGLTSLITQEPYASTTAGQNNASVVVDPNYLSQPAPRSVVYSTRNLTEGFHPDAAASAEWTARSEVSVGTETATPTATPTEATTEATPTPEQPTTTEGPGFGAGAAVAALGAGAALLGRRD
;
A
#
# COMPACT_ATOMS: atom_id res chain seq x y z
N MET A 1 24.39 -57.46 0.75
CA MET A 1 23.66 -58.75 0.81
C MET A 1 22.41 -58.53 1.65
N ARG A 2 21.27 -58.29 1.01
CA ARG A 2 20.21 -59.27 0.68
C ARG A 2 19.17 -59.43 1.80
N THR A 3 17.96 -58.96 1.49
CA THR A 3 16.65 -59.57 1.76
C THR A 3 16.13 -59.53 3.21
N ARG A 4 14.84 -59.30 3.50
CA ARG A 4 13.63 -59.84 2.86
C ARG A 4 12.37 -59.08 3.31
N THR A 5 11.54 -58.70 2.34
CA THR A 5 10.10 -58.43 2.43
C THR A 5 9.36 -59.68 2.89
N THR A 6 8.36 -59.57 3.78
CA THR A 6 7.29 -60.59 3.90
C THR A 6 5.95 -59.92 4.22
N LEU A 7 5.04 -60.09 3.27
CA LEU A 7 3.62 -59.77 3.27
C LEU A 7 2.87 -60.78 4.16
N LEU A 8 1.92 -60.35 4.99
CA LEU A 8 1.01 -61.25 5.69
C LEU A 8 -0.43 -60.75 5.60
N ILE A 9 -1.21 -61.54 4.86
CA ILE A 9 -2.63 -61.44 4.61
C ILE A 9 -3.37 -62.00 5.83
N VAL A 10 -4.33 -61.26 6.39
CA VAL A 10 -5.39 -61.83 7.24
C VAL A 10 -6.74 -61.28 6.80
N LEU A 11 -7.59 -62.22 6.42
CA LEU A 11 -8.98 -62.11 6.02
C LEU A 11 -9.83 -62.75 7.15
N CYS A 12 -10.94 -62.12 7.57
CA CYS A 12 -12.19 -62.75 8.06
C CYS A 12 -13.14 -61.66 8.61
N THR A 13 -14.21 -61.28 7.87
CA THR A 13 -15.66 -61.62 8.09
C THR A 13 -16.29 -60.98 9.34
N LEU A 14 -17.52 -60.46 9.41
CA LEU A 14 -18.71 -60.29 8.56
C LEU A 14 -19.75 -59.57 9.47
N LEU A 15 -20.57 -58.64 8.98
CA LEU A 15 -22.01 -58.55 9.30
C LEU A 15 -22.69 -57.43 8.50
N ALA A 16 -23.75 -57.83 7.80
CA ALA A 16 -24.58 -57.02 6.93
C ALA A 16 -25.84 -56.52 7.67
N ALA A 17 -26.34 -55.34 7.31
CA ALA A 17 -27.73 -54.96 7.45
C ALA A 17 -28.16 -54.02 6.31
N VAL A 18 -29.42 -54.16 5.91
CA VAL A 18 -30.04 -53.84 4.62
C VAL A 18 -30.57 -52.39 4.54
N ALA A 19 -30.62 -51.85 3.32
CA ALA A 19 -31.08 -50.52 2.87
C ALA A 19 -32.62 -50.26 3.03
N PRO A 20 -33.24 -49.10 2.67
CA PRO A 20 -33.13 -48.38 1.37
C PRO A 20 -33.22 -46.84 1.34
N ALA A 21 -32.73 -46.30 0.20
CA ALA A 21 -33.20 -45.18 -0.63
C ALA A 21 -33.84 -43.92 -0.02
N GLY A 22 -33.19 -42.77 -0.27
CA GLY A 22 -33.79 -41.44 -0.31
C GLY A 22 -33.02 -40.56 -1.31
N ALA A 23 -33.65 -40.20 -2.42
CA ALA A 23 -33.12 -39.35 -3.47
C ALA A 23 -33.57 -37.90 -3.27
N VAL A 24 -32.61 -36.95 -3.25
CA VAL A 24 -32.78 -35.51 -3.49
C VAL A 24 -31.38 -35.08 -3.99
N GLY A 25 -31.14 -34.62 -5.21
CA GLY A 25 -31.80 -33.57 -5.98
C GLY A 25 -30.67 -32.62 -6.38
N ALA A 26 -30.05 -32.87 -7.54
CA ALA A 26 -29.01 -32.01 -8.11
C ALA A 26 -29.68 -30.76 -8.71
N SER A 27 -29.43 -29.59 -8.13
CA SER A 27 -29.76 -28.31 -8.72
C SER A 27 -28.56 -27.79 -9.49
N GLY A 28 -28.63 -27.83 -10.83
CA GLY A 28 -27.73 -27.09 -11.70
C GLY A 28 -27.96 -25.60 -11.54
N ALA A 29 -26.89 -24.85 -11.27
CA ALA A 29 -26.88 -23.40 -11.39
C ALA A 29 -26.52 -23.06 -12.85
N SER A 30 -27.51 -22.58 -13.59
CA SER A 30 -27.34 -21.96 -14.90
C SER A 30 -26.62 -20.63 -14.72
N VAL A 31 -25.45 -20.48 -15.36
CA VAL A 31 -24.76 -19.19 -15.49
C VAL A 31 -25.48 -18.38 -16.55
N THR A 32 -26.29 -17.41 -16.12
CA THR A 32 -26.78 -16.34 -16.99
C THR A 32 -25.68 -15.30 -17.17
N HIS A 33 -25.19 -15.16 -18.40
CA HIS A 33 -24.40 -14.01 -18.82
C HIS A 33 -25.29 -12.76 -18.76
N ALA A 34 -25.01 -11.84 -17.83
CA ALA A 34 -25.56 -10.50 -17.86
C ALA A 34 -24.63 -9.63 -18.71
N ASN A 35 -25.22 -8.93 -19.69
CA ASN A 35 -24.54 -7.99 -20.56
C ASN A 35 -23.92 -6.85 -19.75
N ALA A 36 -22.71 -6.46 -20.15
CA ALA A 36 -22.01 -5.27 -19.68
C ALA A 36 -22.77 -4.00 -20.09
N ASP A 37 -23.15 -3.19 -19.10
CA ASP A 37 -23.34 -1.75 -19.28
C ASP A 37 -21.97 -1.09 -19.05
N ALA A 38 -21.52 -0.32 -20.04
CA ALA A 38 -20.28 0.43 -20.02
C ALA A 38 -20.47 1.73 -19.23
N ASP A 39 -20.44 1.63 -17.90
CA ASP A 39 -20.16 2.75 -16.97
C ASP A 39 -19.89 2.18 -15.56
N ALA A 40 -18.89 1.30 -15.45
CA ALA A 40 -18.46 0.78 -14.15
C ALA A 40 -17.44 1.74 -13.54
N ALA A 41 -17.92 2.84 -12.94
CA ALA A 41 -17.08 3.64 -12.06
C ALA A 41 -16.52 2.73 -10.95
N VAL A 42 -15.20 2.74 -10.76
CA VAL A 42 -14.54 2.03 -9.66
C VAL A 42 -14.97 2.70 -8.35
N GLN A 43 -15.96 2.13 -7.68
CA GLN A 43 -16.50 2.67 -6.42
C GLN A 43 -15.54 2.34 -5.26
N GLN A 44 -14.56 3.21 -5.01
CA GLN A 44 -13.80 3.23 -3.75
C GLN A 44 -14.42 4.26 -2.79
N GLU A 45 -14.62 3.86 -1.53
CA GLU A 45 -15.08 4.80 -0.50
C GLU A 45 -13.98 5.82 -0.18
N VAL A 46 -14.38 7.09 -0.16
CA VAL A 46 -13.48 8.19 0.19
C VAL A 46 -13.26 8.20 1.71
N PRO A 47 -12.02 8.09 2.21
CA PRO A 47 -11.75 8.16 3.63
C PRO A 47 -12.11 9.54 4.20
N ASP A 48 -12.57 9.58 5.45
CA ASP A 48 -12.82 10.83 6.15
C ASP A 48 -11.52 11.62 6.39
N CYS A 49 -11.58 12.92 6.08
CA CYS A 49 -10.51 13.92 6.21
C CYS A 49 -10.85 14.96 7.29
N SER A 50 -11.56 14.55 8.34
CA SER A 50 -11.86 15.42 9.47
C SER A 50 -10.62 15.74 10.31
N PHE A 51 -10.55 16.97 10.81
CA PHE A 51 -9.57 17.42 11.80
C PHE A 51 -10.29 17.80 13.11
N PRO A 52 -9.63 17.68 14.29
CA PRO A 52 -8.24 17.29 14.50
C PRO A 52 -7.96 15.82 14.16
N LEU A 53 -6.75 15.55 13.66
CA LEU A 53 -6.28 14.23 13.25
C LEU A 53 -5.03 13.87 14.04
N THR A 54 -5.04 12.71 14.69
CA THR A 54 -3.84 12.13 15.33
C THR A 54 -3.52 10.80 14.68
N LEU A 55 -2.29 10.65 14.19
CA LEU A 55 -1.77 9.41 13.64
C LEU A 55 -0.40 9.10 14.23
N THR A 56 -0.17 7.82 14.54
CA THR A 56 1.16 7.32 14.88
C THR A 56 1.97 7.08 13.62
N ASP A 57 3.22 7.51 13.60
CA ASP A 57 4.14 7.33 12.48
C ASP A 57 5.04 6.09 12.64
N ALA A 58 5.92 5.83 11.67
CA ALA A 58 6.81 4.65 11.67
C ALA A 58 7.81 4.62 12.84
N THR A 59 8.03 5.75 13.52
CA THR A 59 8.90 5.84 14.71
C THR A 59 8.15 5.57 16.00
N GLY A 60 6.84 5.34 15.94
CA GLY A 60 5.97 5.25 17.11
C GLY A 60 5.61 6.61 17.70
N THR A 61 5.87 7.71 17.00
CA THR A 61 5.55 9.06 17.46
C THR A 61 4.11 9.39 17.07
N GLU A 62 3.29 9.84 18.04
CA GLU A 62 1.97 10.41 17.74
C GLU A 62 2.14 11.82 17.17
N VAL A 63 1.60 12.02 15.96
CA VAL A 63 1.58 13.32 15.26
C VAL A 63 0.14 13.79 15.21
N THR A 64 -0.12 14.97 15.78
CA THR A 64 -1.44 15.60 15.80
C THR A 64 -1.45 16.84 14.92
N LEU A 65 -2.45 16.96 14.07
CA LEU A 65 -2.77 18.13 13.27
C LEU A 65 -4.14 18.63 13.70
N GLU A 66 -4.22 19.87 14.18
CA GLU A 66 -5.48 20.49 14.62
C GLU A 66 -6.34 20.94 13.44
N GLU A 67 -5.71 21.26 12.31
CA GLU A 67 -6.31 21.72 11.07
C GLU A 67 -5.51 21.18 9.86
N PRO A 68 -6.09 21.14 8.64
CA PRO A 68 -5.35 20.72 7.46
C PRO A 68 -4.16 21.65 7.20
N PRO A 69 -2.95 21.12 6.93
CA PRO A 69 -1.77 21.94 6.67
C PRO A 69 -1.95 22.75 5.38
N GLU A 70 -1.65 24.05 5.42
CA GLU A 70 -1.63 24.89 4.22
C GLU A 70 -0.35 24.66 3.41
N THR A 71 0.75 24.36 4.11
CA THR A 71 2.08 24.19 3.54
C THR A 71 2.72 22.87 3.96
N VAL A 72 3.33 22.19 3.00
CA VAL A 72 3.95 20.87 3.18
C VAL A 72 5.36 20.87 2.59
N THR A 73 6.31 20.30 3.33
CA THR A 73 7.62 19.95 2.78
C THR A 73 7.76 18.43 2.67
N THR A 74 8.12 17.93 1.49
CA THR A 74 8.27 16.50 1.24
C THR A 74 9.74 16.09 1.24
N LEU A 75 10.11 15.12 2.07
CA LEU A 75 11.43 14.51 2.07
C LEU A 75 11.35 13.12 1.44
N GLY A 76 12.03 12.98 0.31
CA GLY A 76 12.01 11.77 -0.50
C GLY A 76 10.98 11.87 -1.62
N ALA A 77 11.39 11.46 -2.81
CA ALA A 77 10.61 11.69 -4.02
C ALA A 77 9.30 10.89 -4.07
N SER A 78 9.20 9.77 -3.35
CA SER A 78 7.92 9.04 -3.23
C SER A 78 6.83 9.85 -2.53
N ALA A 79 7.15 10.64 -1.49
CA ALA A 79 6.17 11.50 -0.82
C ALA A 79 5.76 12.67 -1.74
N ALA A 80 6.73 13.28 -2.44
CA ALA A 80 6.46 14.31 -3.44
C ALA A 80 5.55 13.78 -4.56
N GLN A 81 5.88 12.62 -5.14
CA GLN A 81 5.05 11.98 -6.17
C GLN A 81 3.61 11.79 -5.70
N THR A 82 3.39 11.27 -4.49
CA THR A 82 2.04 11.11 -3.96
C THR A 82 1.31 12.45 -3.86
N MET A 83 1.95 13.53 -3.39
CA MET A 83 1.31 14.85 -3.35
C MET A 83 0.88 15.34 -4.75
N TRP A 84 1.66 15.05 -5.79
CA TRP A 84 1.28 15.36 -7.17
C TRP A 84 0.09 14.52 -7.64
N GLU A 85 0.02 13.26 -7.25
CA GLU A 85 -1.03 12.32 -7.66
C GLU A 85 -2.37 12.51 -6.94
N ILE A 86 -2.38 13.13 -5.76
CA ILE A 86 -3.61 13.35 -4.99
C ILE A 86 -4.14 14.79 -5.10
N GLY A 87 -3.54 15.62 -5.96
CA GLY A 87 -3.93 17.03 -6.13
C GLY A 87 -3.31 18.01 -5.13
N GLY A 88 -2.50 17.54 -4.17
CA GLY A 88 -1.88 18.36 -3.13
C GLY A 88 -0.60 19.12 -3.54
N LYS A 89 -0.20 19.11 -4.82
CA LYS A 89 1.06 19.73 -5.29
C LYS A 89 1.20 21.22 -4.95
N ASP A 90 0.09 21.93 -4.80
CA ASP A 90 0.09 23.38 -4.52
C ASP A 90 0.34 23.68 -3.04
N GLN A 91 0.12 22.71 -2.15
CA GLN A 91 0.55 22.79 -0.74
C GLN A 91 2.06 22.56 -0.60
N VAL A 92 2.73 21.94 -1.58
CA VAL A 92 4.15 21.59 -1.45
C VAL A 92 5.03 22.83 -1.66
N VAL A 93 5.70 23.27 -0.60
CA VAL A 93 6.61 24.44 -0.60
C VAL A 93 8.10 24.05 -0.65
N GLY A 94 8.43 22.81 -0.29
CA GLY A 94 9.79 22.29 -0.31
C GLY A 94 9.86 20.82 -0.71
N LEU A 95 10.89 20.46 -1.48
CA LEU A 95 11.13 19.10 -1.96
C LEU A 95 12.62 18.82 -2.17
N SER A 96 13.00 17.55 -2.15
CA SER A 96 14.37 17.15 -2.50
C SER A 96 14.55 17.06 -4.01
N SER A 97 15.80 17.22 -4.46
CA SER A 97 16.20 17.21 -5.87
C SER A 97 15.88 15.91 -6.60
N ASN A 98 15.69 14.82 -5.86
CA ASN A 98 15.21 13.55 -6.40
C ASN A 98 13.79 13.65 -7.00
N ALA A 99 13.05 14.74 -6.72
CA ALA A 99 11.72 15.01 -7.25
C ALA A 99 11.70 16.18 -8.26
N ASP A 100 12.86 16.71 -8.69
CA ASP A 100 12.94 17.85 -9.62
C ASP A 100 12.33 17.56 -11.01
N TYR A 101 12.16 16.28 -11.35
CA TYR A 101 11.51 15.85 -12.59
C TYR A 101 9.98 16.05 -12.58
N LEU A 102 9.38 16.30 -11.42
CA LEU A 102 7.94 16.55 -11.31
C LEU A 102 7.62 17.94 -11.88
N ALA A 103 6.56 18.01 -12.68
CA ALA A 103 6.17 19.27 -13.33
C ALA A 103 5.88 20.37 -12.28
N GLY A 104 6.61 21.48 -12.38
CA GLY A 104 6.50 22.63 -11.48
C GLY A 104 7.35 22.54 -10.20
N ALA A 105 8.11 21.45 -10.01
CA ALA A 105 8.99 21.27 -8.85
C ALA A 105 10.09 22.34 -8.76
N GLU A 106 10.53 22.88 -9.89
CA GLU A 106 11.55 23.93 -9.98
C GLU A 106 11.16 25.25 -9.28
N SER A 107 9.87 25.43 -9.00
CA SER A 107 9.35 26.58 -8.27
C SER A 107 9.38 26.44 -6.75
N ARG A 108 9.77 25.25 -6.23
CA ARG A 108 9.76 24.93 -4.80
C ARG A 108 11.14 25.07 -4.19
N THR A 109 11.21 25.21 -2.86
CA THR A 109 12.49 25.25 -2.16
C THR A 109 13.17 23.89 -2.22
N ASN A 110 14.39 23.85 -2.77
CA ASN A 110 15.20 22.64 -2.74
C ASN A 110 15.74 22.39 -1.32
N VAL A 111 15.32 21.30 -0.70
CA VAL A 111 15.72 20.93 0.67
C VAL A 111 16.79 19.83 0.73
N SER A 112 17.50 19.60 -0.37
CA SER A 112 18.57 18.59 -0.43
C SER A 112 19.83 19.05 0.29
N ALA A 113 20.59 18.10 0.82
CA ALA A 113 21.97 18.29 1.26
C ALA A 113 22.94 17.54 0.32
N SER A 114 24.23 17.55 0.64
CA SER A 114 25.23 16.80 -0.12
C SER A 114 24.90 15.30 -0.17
N GLY A 115 25.06 14.68 -1.34
CA GLY A 115 24.70 13.27 -1.55
C GLY A 115 23.18 13.07 -1.55
N PHE A 116 22.72 11.96 -0.98
CA PHE A 116 21.28 11.65 -0.83
C PHE A 116 20.67 12.19 0.48
N GLY A 117 21.29 13.22 1.07
CA GLY A 117 20.88 13.80 2.35
C GLY A 117 19.84 14.92 2.22
N TYR A 118 19.33 15.38 3.36
CA TYR A 118 18.38 16.49 3.48
C TYR A 118 18.96 17.58 4.38
N SER A 119 18.78 18.85 4.00
CA SER A 119 19.29 19.99 4.74
C SER A 119 18.28 20.44 5.80
N THR A 120 18.56 20.16 7.07
CA THR A 120 17.68 20.57 8.19
C THR A 120 17.39 22.06 8.17
N GLU A 121 18.40 22.90 7.91
CA GLU A 121 18.24 24.36 7.83
C GLU A 121 17.32 24.78 6.69
N ALA A 122 17.46 24.13 5.51
CA ALA A 122 16.61 24.45 4.36
C ALA A 122 15.16 24.02 4.60
N VAL A 123 14.93 22.87 5.23
CA VAL A 123 13.58 22.40 5.62
C VAL A 123 12.95 23.33 6.65
N VAL A 124 13.68 23.70 7.71
CA VAL A 124 13.17 24.67 8.70
C VAL A 124 12.86 26.01 8.04
N GLY A 125 13.69 26.45 7.10
CA GLY A 125 13.47 27.67 6.33
C GLY A 125 12.26 27.65 5.40
N THR A 126 11.61 26.50 5.17
CA THR A 126 10.32 26.48 4.45
C THR A 126 9.15 26.87 5.34
N GLU A 127 9.34 26.88 6.66
CA GLU A 127 8.28 27.18 7.65
C GLU A 127 6.99 26.35 7.42
N ALA A 128 7.14 25.11 6.94
CA ALA A 128 6.00 24.28 6.55
C ALA A 128 5.23 23.75 7.77
N ASP A 129 3.91 23.69 7.67
CA ASP A 129 3.03 23.17 8.72
C ASP A 129 3.24 21.66 8.96
N LEU A 130 3.62 20.94 7.90
CA LEU A 130 3.88 19.50 7.93
C LEU A 130 5.08 19.12 7.06
N VAL A 131 5.94 18.26 7.60
CA VAL A 131 7.00 17.58 6.85
C VAL A 131 6.64 16.11 6.66
N LEU A 132 6.52 15.69 5.41
CA LEU A 132 6.27 14.30 5.02
C LEU A 132 7.61 13.60 4.74
N ALA A 133 8.05 12.72 5.64
CA ALA A 133 9.33 12.03 5.53
C ALA A 133 9.17 10.58 5.06
N ALA A 134 9.64 10.27 3.84
CA ALA A 134 9.68 8.89 3.36
C ALA A 134 10.59 8.01 4.25
N ASN A 135 10.41 6.69 4.18
CA ASN A 135 11.17 5.72 4.99
C ASN A 135 12.69 5.80 4.82
N ILE A 136 13.17 6.28 3.67
CA ILE A 136 14.60 6.43 3.36
C ILE A 136 15.23 7.62 4.09
N VAL A 137 14.43 8.52 4.66
CA VAL A 137 14.93 9.66 5.42
C VAL A 137 15.54 9.15 6.71
N PRO A 138 16.81 9.48 7.01
CA PRO A 138 17.47 9.00 8.21
C PRO A 138 16.76 9.44 9.50
N ALA A 139 16.73 8.57 10.51
CA ALA A 139 16.09 8.86 11.78
C ALA A 139 16.70 10.11 12.45
N GLU A 140 18.01 10.32 12.34
CA GLU A 140 18.68 11.51 12.87
C GLU A 140 18.19 12.81 12.22
N THR A 141 17.83 12.78 10.92
CA THR A 141 17.27 13.93 10.23
C THR A 141 15.87 14.23 10.74
N VAL A 142 15.04 13.19 10.90
CA VAL A 142 13.68 13.32 11.45
C VAL A 142 13.72 13.89 12.88
N SER A 143 14.59 13.35 13.74
CA SER A 143 14.79 13.85 15.10
C SER A 143 15.25 15.31 15.11
N ALA A 144 16.24 15.67 14.29
CA ALA A 144 16.74 17.05 14.24
C ALA A 144 15.67 18.07 13.80
N LEU A 145 14.79 17.69 12.87
CA LEU A 145 13.68 18.54 12.43
C LEU A 145 12.62 18.72 13.52
N ARG A 146 12.29 17.65 14.25
CA ARG A 146 11.38 17.72 15.40
C ARG A 146 11.96 18.56 16.54
N ASP A 147 13.25 18.41 16.83
CA ASP A 147 13.96 19.23 17.83
C ASP A 147 13.98 20.71 17.44
N ALA A 148 13.95 21.01 16.14
CA ALA A 148 13.80 22.36 15.61
C ALA A 148 12.34 22.88 15.63
N GLY A 149 11.38 22.09 16.14
CA GLY A 149 9.98 22.48 16.28
C GLY A 149 9.09 22.18 15.07
N MET A 150 9.59 21.47 14.06
CA MET A 150 8.78 21.09 12.89
C MET A 150 7.86 19.91 13.23
N THR A 151 6.64 19.91 12.68
CA THR A 151 5.75 18.73 12.67
C THR A 151 6.22 17.78 11.58
N VAL A 152 6.73 16.60 11.95
CA VAL A 152 7.26 15.62 10.99
C VAL A 152 6.52 14.29 11.11
N TYR A 153 6.04 13.76 9.99
CA TYR A 153 5.46 12.43 9.90
C TYR A 153 6.37 11.49 9.10
N GLN A 154 6.93 10.44 9.72
CA GLN A 154 7.76 9.46 9.02
C GLN A 154 6.94 8.24 8.57
N PHE A 155 7.05 7.89 7.29
CA PHE A 155 6.36 6.74 6.71
C PHE A 155 7.17 5.45 6.83
N GLU A 156 6.45 4.34 6.93
CA GLU A 156 7.02 2.99 6.81
C GLU A 156 7.51 2.72 5.39
N ALA A 157 8.34 1.70 5.23
CA ALA A 157 8.71 1.21 3.91
C ALA A 157 7.47 0.61 3.23
N ALA A 158 7.21 1.02 1.99
CA ALA A 158 6.17 0.40 1.17
C ALA A 158 6.84 -0.65 0.27
N THR A 159 6.49 -1.92 0.49
CA THR A 159 7.09 -3.06 -0.24
C THR A 159 6.07 -3.80 -1.10
N SER A 160 4.79 -3.44 -1.00
CA SER A 160 3.69 -3.98 -1.81
C SER A 160 2.81 -2.86 -2.41
N VAL A 161 1.93 -3.23 -3.36
CA VAL A 161 0.88 -2.32 -3.88
C VAL A 161 -0.03 -1.84 -2.75
N GLU A 162 -0.38 -2.73 -1.81
CA GLU A 162 -1.22 -2.40 -0.66
C GLU A 162 -0.55 -1.37 0.26
N ASP A 163 0.76 -1.49 0.51
CA ASP A 163 1.48 -0.50 1.31
C ASP A 163 1.50 0.88 0.64
N VAL A 164 1.62 0.92 -0.69
CA VAL A 164 1.52 2.17 -1.45
C VAL A 164 0.12 2.77 -1.33
N ALA A 165 -0.93 1.94 -1.40
CA ALA A 165 -2.31 2.39 -1.21
C ALA A 165 -2.53 2.96 0.19
N ASN A 166 -2.06 2.24 1.21
CA ASN A 166 -2.14 2.65 2.62
C ASN A 166 -1.38 3.96 2.89
N LYS A 167 -0.16 4.08 2.35
CA LYS A 167 0.64 5.31 2.43
C LYS A 167 -0.06 6.47 1.73
N THR A 168 -0.66 6.23 0.56
CA THR A 168 -1.40 7.26 -0.20
C THR A 168 -2.62 7.75 0.55
N THR A 169 -3.43 6.85 1.09
CA THR A 169 -4.56 7.18 1.97
C THR A 169 -4.12 8.00 3.17
N ARG A 170 -3.00 7.63 3.78
CA ARG A 170 -2.44 8.31 4.95
C ARG A 170 -1.95 9.71 4.63
N ILE A 171 -1.27 9.90 3.50
CA ILE A 171 -0.89 11.23 3.01
C ILE A 171 -2.15 12.06 2.72
N GLY A 172 -3.17 11.48 2.08
CA GLY A 172 -4.47 12.13 1.86
C GLY A 172 -5.07 12.66 3.15
N LYS A 173 -5.18 11.81 4.20
CA LYS A 173 -5.67 12.21 5.52
C LYS A 173 -4.84 13.33 6.16
N LEU A 174 -3.52 13.18 6.17
CA LEU A 174 -2.60 14.17 6.78
C LEU A 174 -2.66 15.54 6.10
N THR A 175 -3.04 15.60 4.83
CA THR A 175 -2.98 16.82 4.02
C THR A 175 -4.34 17.37 3.63
N GLY A 176 -5.43 16.68 4.00
CA GLY A 176 -6.80 17.06 3.62
C GLY A 176 -7.19 16.63 2.19
N ASN A 177 -6.38 15.84 1.50
CA ASN A 177 -6.59 15.41 0.10
C ASN A 177 -7.17 13.99 -0.01
N CYS A 178 -8.19 13.64 0.78
CA CYS A 178 -8.73 12.27 0.82
C CYS A 178 -9.38 11.81 -0.48
N GLU A 179 -10.11 12.69 -1.17
CA GLU A 179 -10.73 12.38 -2.47
C GLU A 179 -9.67 12.03 -3.51
N GLY A 180 -8.66 12.89 -3.69
CA GLY A 180 -7.55 12.62 -4.60
C GLY A 180 -6.73 11.38 -4.22
N ALA A 181 -6.62 11.04 -2.93
CA ALA A 181 -5.99 9.80 -2.48
C ALA A 181 -6.82 8.56 -2.85
N ALA A 182 -8.14 8.61 -2.70
CA ALA A 182 -9.05 7.53 -3.12
C ALA A 182 -9.03 7.35 -4.63
N GLU A 183 -9.08 8.43 -5.41
CA GLU A 183 -8.93 8.37 -6.87
C GLU A 183 -7.58 7.77 -7.30
N ALA A 184 -6.48 8.18 -6.64
CA ALA A 184 -5.16 7.67 -6.95
C ALA A 184 -5.04 6.17 -6.67
N ASN A 185 -5.62 5.71 -5.57
CA ASN A 185 -5.65 4.29 -5.23
C ASN A 185 -6.56 3.49 -6.17
N ALA A 186 -7.73 4.01 -6.55
CA ALA A 186 -8.60 3.37 -7.52
C ALA A 186 -7.92 3.23 -8.88
N TRP A 187 -7.29 4.29 -9.36
CA TRP A 187 -6.51 4.28 -10.61
C TRP A 187 -5.35 3.28 -10.57
N MET A 188 -4.59 3.27 -9.48
CA MET A 188 -3.48 2.35 -9.29
C MET A 188 -3.96 0.89 -9.29
N ASN A 189 -5.00 0.58 -8.50
CA ASN A 189 -5.50 -0.78 -8.34
C ASN A 189 -6.09 -1.31 -9.66
N ALA A 190 -6.85 -0.51 -10.41
CA ALA A 190 -7.41 -0.91 -11.70
C ALA A 190 -6.32 -1.30 -12.72
N ASN A 191 -5.21 -0.57 -12.75
CA ASN A 191 -4.10 -0.90 -13.64
C ASN A 191 -3.32 -2.13 -13.18
N VAL A 192 -3.16 -2.35 -11.87
CA VAL A 192 -2.55 -3.59 -11.35
C VAL A 192 -3.44 -4.80 -11.66
N GLU A 193 -4.75 -4.68 -11.48
CA GLU A 193 -5.73 -5.72 -11.83
C GLU A 193 -5.67 -6.05 -13.32
N THR A 194 -5.64 -5.03 -14.19
CA THR A 194 -5.47 -5.22 -15.65
C THR A 194 -4.22 -6.04 -15.97
N ALA A 195 -3.07 -5.71 -15.35
CA ALA A 195 -1.83 -6.44 -15.56
C ALA A 195 -1.92 -7.90 -15.11
N GLN A 196 -2.52 -8.16 -13.95
CA GLN A 196 -2.71 -9.51 -13.41
C GLN A 196 -3.66 -10.33 -14.28
N GLU A 197 -4.75 -9.74 -14.77
CA GLU A 197 -5.73 -10.41 -15.63
C GLU A 197 -5.12 -10.83 -16.97
N VAL A 198 -4.41 -9.93 -17.66
CA VAL A 198 -3.85 -10.27 -18.98
C VAL A 198 -2.70 -11.26 -18.89
N THR A 199 -2.04 -11.35 -17.72
CA THR A 199 -0.90 -12.26 -17.51
C THR A 199 -1.28 -13.58 -16.83
N ALA A 200 -2.51 -13.73 -16.34
CA ALA A 200 -2.93 -14.89 -15.55
C ALA A 200 -2.73 -16.25 -16.24
N ASP A 201 -2.92 -16.31 -17.56
CA ASP A 201 -2.80 -17.53 -18.37
C ASP A 201 -1.51 -17.55 -19.23
N THR A 202 -0.51 -16.73 -18.88
CA THR A 202 0.78 -16.64 -19.59
C THR A 202 1.90 -17.35 -18.83
N GLU A 203 2.94 -17.79 -19.53
CA GLU A 203 4.14 -18.32 -18.89
C GLU A 203 4.94 -17.18 -18.26
N SER A 204 5.13 -17.22 -16.94
CA SER A 204 5.89 -16.20 -16.20
C SER A 204 7.39 -16.27 -16.55
N PRO A 205 8.00 -15.23 -17.15
CA PRO A 205 9.42 -15.23 -17.45
C PRO A 205 10.26 -15.27 -16.18
N GLU A 206 11.37 -15.99 -16.24
CA GLU A 206 12.33 -16.07 -15.13
C GLU A 206 13.33 -14.89 -15.18
N LEU A 207 13.32 -14.08 -14.13
CA LEU A 207 13.96 -12.77 -14.10
C LEU A 207 15.12 -12.71 -13.11
N LEU A 208 16.08 -11.83 -13.40
CA LEU A 208 16.92 -11.20 -12.38
C LEU A 208 16.82 -9.68 -12.46
N ILE A 209 16.85 -9.03 -11.29
CA ILE A 209 16.76 -7.57 -11.17
C ILE A 209 18.02 -7.07 -10.44
N PRO A 210 19.09 -6.71 -11.16
CA PRO A 210 20.30 -6.17 -10.56
C PRO A 210 20.13 -4.73 -10.10
N LEU A 211 20.76 -4.40 -8.97
CA LEU A 211 20.85 -3.06 -8.42
C LEU A 211 22.26 -2.50 -8.56
N SER A 212 22.38 -1.18 -8.45
CA SER A 212 23.68 -0.52 -8.33
C SER A 212 24.47 -1.11 -7.16
N GLY A 213 25.72 -1.50 -7.39
CA GLY A 213 26.57 -2.13 -6.37
C GLY A 213 26.57 -3.65 -6.36
N GLY A 214 25.90 -4.31 -7.32
CA GLY A 214 26.02 -5.76 -7.56
C GLY A 214 25.10 -6.65 -6.73
N SER A 215 24.17 -6.08 -5.97
CA SER A 215 23.12 -6.84 -5.29
C SER A 215 21.97 -7.16 -6.24
N LEU A 216 21.26 -8.25 -5.98
CA LEU A 216 19.98 -8.55 -6.63
C LEU A 216 18.81 -8.10 -5.74
N VAL A 217 17.68 -7.73 -6.35
CA VAL A 217 16.43 -7.42 -5.64
C VAL A 217 15.90 -8.67 -4.91
N GLY A 218 15.56 -8.51 -3.63
CA GLY A 218 14.90 -9.54 -2.81
C GLY A 218 13.38 -9.36 -2.73
N GLY A 219 12.70 -10.29 -2.03
CA GLY A 219 11.25 -10.46 -2.11
C GLY A 219 10.42 -9.37 -1.42
N ASN A 220 10.87 -8.86 -0.27
CA ASN A 220 10.16 -7.81 0.47
C ASN A 220 10.61 -6.42 -0.02
N THR A 221 10.50 -6.19 -1.33
CA THR A 221 10.86 -4.93 -1.96
C THR A 221 9.76 -4.49 -2.92
N PHE A 222 9.58 -3.18 -3.02
CA PHE A 222 8.66 -2.58 -3.99
C PHE A 222 8.94 -3.07 -5.42
N ILE A 223 10.22 -3.12 -5.82
CA ILE A 223 10.64 -3.54 -7.16
C ILE A 223 10.18 -4.97 -7.46
N ASN A 224 10.33 -5.89 -6.49
CA ASN A 224 9.87 -7.26 -6.64
C ASN A 224 8.35 -7.34 -6.78
N ALA A 225 7.62 -6.61 -5.93
CA ALA A 225 6.16 -6.57 -6.01
C ALA A 225 5.65 -6.07 -7.36
N MET A 226 6.35 -5.11 -8.01
CA MET A 226 5.98 -4.65 -9.35
C MET A 226 6.26 -5.71 -10.42
N ALA A 227 7.37 -6.44 -10.31
CA ALA A 227 7.70 -7.54 -11.22
C ALA A 227 6.70 -8.70 -11.11
N GLU A 228 6.32 -9.08 -9.89
CA GLU A 228 5.31 -10.11 -9.64
C GLU A 228 3.91 -9.67 -10.11
N ALA A 229 3.52 -8.41 -9.84
CA ALA A 229 2.25 -7.86 -10.34
C ALA A 229 2.17 -7.82 -11.87
N ALA A 230 3.32 -7.72 -12.55
CA ALA A 230 3.41 -7.78 -14.00
C ALA A 230 3.53 -9.21 -14.56
N GLY A 231 3.41 -10.24 -13.70
CA GLY A 231 3.44 -11.65 -14.10
C GLY A 231 4.84 -12.18 -14.39
N GLY A 232 5.86 -11.70 -13.69
CA GLY A 232 7.24 -12.21 -13.77
C GLY A 232 7.72 -12.89 -12.49
N THR A 233 8.66 -13.84 -12.62
CA THR A 233 9.20 -14.62 -11.50
C THR A 233 10.63 -14.19 -11.20
N ASN A 234 10.91 -13.69 -9.99
CA ASN A 234 12.26 -13.30 -9.58
C ASN A 234 13.05 -14.50 -9.02
N LEU A 235 13.99 -15.02 -9.80
CA LEU A 235 14.82 -16.18 -9.44
C LEU A 235 15.64 -15.97 -8.15
N ALA A 236 16.01 -14.72 -7.85
CA ALA A 236 16.71 -14.37 -6.62
C ALA A 236 15.85 -14.68 -5.37
N VAL A 237 14.54 -14.46 -5.46
CA VAL A 237 13.62 -14.71 -4.35
C VAL A 237 13.39 -16.20 -4.18
N GLU A 238 13.16 -16.94 -5.28
CA GLU A 238 12.92 -18.38 -5.23
C GLU A 238 14.13 -19.15 -4.68
N ALA A 239 15.34 -18.81 -5.15
CA ALA A 239 16.53 -19.56 -4.80
C ALA A 239 17.01 -19.31 -3.36
N PHE A 240 16.77 -18.13 -2.81
CA PHE A 240 17.37 -17.73 -1.53
C PHE A 240 16.35 -17.42 -0.43
N ASN A 241 15.06 -17.33 -0.76
CA ASN A 241 14.00 -16.91 0.15
C ASN A 241 14.38 -15.61 0.89
N SER A 242 15.12 -14.73 0.21
CA SER A 242 15.66 -13.51 0.81
C SER A 242 14.64 -12.39 0.72
N SER A 243 14.29 -11.81 1.86
CA SER A 243 13.41 -10.64 1.92
C SER A 243 14.09 -9.34 1.48
N TYR A 244 15.42 -9.27 1.52
CA TYR A 244 16.18 -8.03 1.25
C TYR A 244 17.14 -8.20 0.08
N PRO A 245 17.57 -7.11 -0.57
CA PRO A 245 18.63 -7.18 -1.56
C PRO A 245 19.89 -7.80 -0.96
N TYR A 246 20.52 -8.69 -1.71
CA TYR A 246 21.69 -9.43 -1.24
C TYR A 246 22.71 -9.59 -2.37
N GLN A 247 23.99 -9.60 -1.99
CA GLN A 247 25.08 -9.82 -2.92
C GLN A 247 25.15 -11.31 -3.27
N VAL A 248 25.31 -11.59 -4.55
CA VAL A 248 25.50 -12.94 -5.10
C VAL A 248 26.82 -13.00 -5.85
N SER A 249 27.39 -14.20 -5.97
CA SER A 249 28.58 -14.39 -6.80
C SER A 249 28.20 -14.49 -8.28
N ASP A 250 29.19 -14.30 -9.14
CA ASP A 250 29.01 -14.45 -10.58
C ASP A 250 28.57 -15.87 -10.95
N GLU A 251 29.12 -16.90 -10.27
CA GLU A 251 28.73 -18.29 -10.49
C GLU A 251 27.26 -18.53 -10.14
N THR A 252 26.75 -17.90 -9.07
CA THR A 252 25.33 -17.96 -8.72
C THR A 252 24.46 -17.34 -9.81
N ILE A 253 24.85 -16.20 -10.38
CA ILE A 253 24.09 -15.56 -11.47
C ILE A 253 24.03 -16.49 -12.70
N LEU A 254 25.14 -17.16 -13.02
CA LEU A 254 25.21 -18.14 -14.11
C LEU A 254 24.38 -19.40 -13.83
N GLU A 255 24.28 -19.83 -12.57
CA GLU A 255 23.47 -20.98 -12.15
C GLU A 255 21.96 -20.66 -12.21
N LEU A 256 21.56 -19.47 -11.76
CA LEU A 256 20.17 -19.00 -11.89
C LEU A 256 19.76 -18.86 -13.35
N ASN A 257 20.66 -18.37 -14.21
CA ASN A 257 20.47 -18.30 -15.66
C ASN A 257 19.13 -17.67 -16.11
N PRO A 258 18.86 -16.40 -15.76
CA PRO A 258 17.59 -15.75 -16.08
C PRO A 258 17.31 -15.70 -17.58
N GLU A 259 16.05 -15.76 -17.94
CA GLU A 259 15.54 -15.54 -19.30
C GLU A 259 15.53 -14.05 -19.66
N MET A 260 15.39 -13.17 -18.66
CA MET A 260 15.33 -11.73 -18.85
C MET A 260 15.92 -10.95 -17.68
N LEU A 261 16.48 -9.77 -17.96
CA LEU A 261 16.87 -8.81 -16.91
C LEU A 261 15.89 -7.63 -16.83
N VAL A 262 15.56 -7.22 -15.61
CA VAL A 262 14.90 -5.92 -15.37
C VAL A 262 15.98 -4.92 -14.98
N LEU A 263 16.22 -3.93 -15.84
CA LEU A 263 17.31 -2.97 -15.71
C LEU A 263 16.77 -1.56 -15.51
N GLN A 264 17.48 -0.77 -14.72
CA GLN A 264 17.32 0.69 -14.71
C GLN A 264 18.12 1.29 -15.86
N GLU A 265 17.75 2.46 -16.38
CA GLU A 265 18.43 3.11 -17.52
C GLU A 265 19.96 3.20 -17.36
N GLY A 266 20.43 3.48 -16.13
CA GLY A 266 21.86 3.54 -15.80
C GLY A 266 22.60 2.19 -15.70
N LEU A 267 21.89 1.07 -15.81
CA LEU A 267 22.41 -0.30 -15.66
C LEU A 267 22.27 -1.13 -16.95
N THR A 268 21.83 -0.52 -18.05
CA THR A 268 21.59 -1.22 -19.34
C THR A 268 22.82 -1.96 -19.87
N SER A 269 24.03 -1.47 -19.59
CA SER A 269 25.26 -2.14 -20.03
C SER A 269 25.47 -3.53 -19.42
N LEU A 270 24.81 -3.84 -18.29
CA LEU A 270 24.96 -5.12 -17.60
C LEU A 270 24.57 -6.30 -18.50
N ILE A 271 23.59 -6.15 -19.39
CA ILE A 271 23.15 -7.24 -20.30
C ILE A 271 24.29 -7.78 -21.18
N THR A 272 25.32 -6.96 -21.43
CA THR A 272 26.49 -7.32 -22.26
C THR A 272 27.77 -7.57 -21.44
N GLN A 273 27.70 -7.51 -20.12
CA GLN A 273 28.83 -7.71 -19.22
C GLN A 273 28.71 -9.04 -18.49
N GLU A 274 29.84 -9.71 -18.25
CA GLU A 274 29.86 -10.87 -17.36
C GLU A 274 29.42 -10.46 -15.94
N PRO A 275 28.70 -11.35 -15.22
CA PRO A 275 28.28 -12.69 -15.63
C PRO A 275 27.03 -12.74 -16.54
N TYR A 276 26.28 -11.63 -16.62
CA TYR A 276 24.98 -11.58 -17.30
C TYR A 276 25.05 -11.86 -18.80
N ALA A 277 26.14 -11.48 -19.48
CA ALA A 277 26.36 -11.74 -20.90
C ALA A 277 26.31 -13.24 -21.25
N SER A 278 26.68 -14.10 -20.29
CA SER A 278 26.73 -15.55 -20.45
C SER A 278 25.41 -16.25 -20.12
N THR A 279 24.40 -15.55 -19.58
CA THR A 279 23.08 -16.13 -19.28
C THR A 279 22.17 -16.17 -20.51
N THR A 280 21.04 -16.87 -20.43
CA THR A 280 20.00 -16.85 -21.48
C THR A 280 19.58 -15.42 -21.82
N ALA A 281 19.37 -14.57 -20.81
CA ALA A 281 19.04 -13.16 -20.99
C ALA A 281 20.12 -12.41 -21.80
N GLY A 282 21.40 -12.54 -21.43
CA GLY A 282 22.50 -11.88 -22.12
C GLY A 282 22.66 -12.34 -23.57
N GLN A 283 22.57 -13.65 -23.80
CA GLN A 283 22.69 -14.24 -25.14
C GLN A 283 21.57 -13.81 -26.09
N ASN A 284 20.35 -13.63 -25.55
CA ASN A 284 19.19 -13.17 -26.32
C ASN A 284 19.05 -11.64 -26.35
N ASN A 285 19.92 -10.91 -25.63
CA ASN A 285 19.77 -9.49 -25.35
C ASN A 285 18.35 -9.15 -24.83
N ALA A 286 17.85 -9.99 -23.91
CA ALA A 286 16.51 -9.91 -23.35
C ALA A 286 16.55 -9.11 -22.04
N SER A 287 16.06 -7.87 -22.10
CA SER A 287 15.92 -7.01 -20.92
C SER A 287 14.75 -6.06 -21.04
N VAL A 288 14.08 -5.77 -19.93
CA VAL A 288 13.15 -4.65 -19.80
C VAL A 288 13.86 -3.50 -19.09
N VAL A 289 13.80 -2.30 -19.66
CA VAL A 289 14.39 -1.10 -19.07
C VAL A 289 13.30 -0.23 -18.49
N VAL A 290 13.36 0.03 -17.19
CA VAL A 290 12.37 0.86 -16.47
C VAL A 290 13.01 2.14 -15.97
N ASP A 291 12.28 3.25 -16.06
CA ASP A 291 12.69 4.54 -15.50
C ASP A 291 12.93 4.39 -13.97
N PRO A 292 14.11 4.78 -13.45
CA PRO A 292 14.41 4.67 -12.02
C PRO A 292 13.46 5.47 -11.12
N ASN A 293 12.84 6.54 -11.64
CA ASN A 293 11.86 7.34 -10.90
C ASN A 293 10.57 6.57 -10.63
N TYR A 294 10.20 5.62 -11.50
CA TYR A 294 9.06 4.75 -11.31
C TYR A 294 9.47 3.46 -10.60
N LEU A 295 10.63 2.89 -10.91
CA LEU A 295 11.03 1.61 -10.32
C LEU A 295 11.43 1.74 -8.84
N SER A 296 11.99 2.87 -8.41
CA SER A 296 12.61 2.99 -7.08
C SER A 296 11.87 3.89 -6.09
N GLN A 297 10.67 4.37 -6.43
CA GLN A 297 9.95 5.36 -5.63
C GLN A 297 8.49 4.93 -5.38
N PRO A 298 8.17 4.27 -4.26
CA PRO A 298 6.84 3.71 -4.02
C PRO A 298 5.74 4.78 -3.91
N ALA A 299 4.98 4.97 -4.99
CA ALA A 299 3.91 5.95 -5.16
C ALA A 299 2.90 5.45 -6.23
N PRO A 300 1.64 5.94 -6.27
CA PRO A 300 0.62 5.45 -7.20
C PRO A 300 1.07 5.44 -8.67
N ARG A 301 1.64 6.55 -9.14
CA ARG A 301 2.16 6.63 -10.52
C ARG A 301 3.28 5.66 -10.83
N SER A 302 4.15 5.43 -9.84
CA SER A 302 5.26 4.49 -9.97
C SER A 302 4.73 3.10 -10.20
N VAL A 303 3.76 2.66 -9.39
CA VAL A 303 3.09 1.35 -9.54
C VAL A 303 2.50 1.21 -10.95
N VAL A 304 1.68 2.17 -11.38
CA VAL A 304 1.02 2.08 -12.69
C VAL A 304 2.03 2.02 -13.83
N TYR A 305 3.00 2.93 -13.87
CA TYR A 305 3.94 2.98 -14.99
C TYR A 305 4.95 1.84 -14.96
N SER A 306 5.44 1.43 -13.79
CA SER A 306 6.35 0.29 -13.72
C SER A 306 5.64 -1.01 -14.07
N THR A 307 4.45 -1.28 -13.52
CA THR A 307 3.73 -2.51 -13.80
C THR A 307 3.36 -2.59 -15.28
N ARG A 308 2.86 -1.51 -15.88
CA ARG A 308 2.56 -1.48 -17.31
C ARG A 308 3.80 -1.74 -18.17
N ASN A 309 4.91 -1.05 -17.90
CA ASN A 309 6.14 -1.21 -18.67
C ASN A 309 6.72 -2.63 -18.54
N LEU A 310 6.64 -3.21 -17.35
CA LEU A 310 7.06 -4.59 -17.09
C LEU A 310 6.12 -5.58 -17.81
N THR A 311 4.81 -5.41 -17.75
CA THR A 311 3.84 -6.26 -18.48
C THR A 311 4.07 -6.21 -19.99
N GLU A 312 4.28 -5.02 -20.55
CA GLU A 312 4.62 -4.84 -21.98
C GLU A 312 5.94 -5.53 -22.35
N GLY A 313 6.93 -5.53 -21.45
CA GLY A 313 8.24 -6.16 -21.67
C GLY A 313 8.23 -7.68 -21.49
N PHE A 314 7.48 -8.19 -20.51
CA PHE A 314 7.38 -9.61 -20.20
C PHE A 314 6.44 -10.34 -21.15
N HIS A 315 5.29 -9.72 -21.45
CA HIS A 315 4.16 -10.35 -22.12
C HIS A 315 3.60 -9.46 -23.25
N PRO A 316 4.38 -9.18 -24.31
CA PRO A 316 4.00 -8.20 -25.33
C PRO A 316 2.68 -8.54 -26.04
N ASP A 317 2.39 -9.82 -26.27
CA ASP A 317 1.14 -10.25 -26.90
C ASP A 317 -0.07 -10.07 -25.98
N ALA A 318 0.07 -10.35 -24.68
CA ALA A 318 -0.99 -10.12 -23.70
C ALA A 318 -1.22 -8.62 -23.45
N ALA A 319 -0.14 -7.86 -23.32
CA ALA A 319 -0.18 -6.41 -23.12
C ALA A 319 -0.86 -5.67 -24.28
N ALA A 320 -0.77 -6.19 -25.52
CA ALA A 320 -1.44 -5.61 -26.68
C ALA A 320 -2.98 -5.66 -26.58
N SER A 321 -3.53 -6.54 -25.74
CA SER A 321 -4.96 -6.66 -25.46
C SER A 321 -5.41 -5.98 -24.16
N ALA A 322 -4.48 -5.37 -23.42
CA ALA A 322 -4.75 -4.74 -22.14
C ALA A 322 -5.43 -3.37 -22.31
N GLU A 323 -6.56 -3.20 -21.63
CA GLU A 323 -7.30 -1.94 -21.58
C GLU A 323 -6.91 -1.16 -20.32
N TRP A 324 -5.78 -0.44 -20.39
CA TRP A 324 -5.25 0.34 -19.26
C TRP A 324 -6.16 1.53 -18.93
N THR A 325 -6.48 1.69 -17.64
CA THR A 325 -7.32 2.81 -17.17
C THR A 325 -6.52 4.11 -17.11
N ALA A 326 -6.96 5.13 -17.84
CA ALA A 326 -6.40 6.47 -17.77
C ALA A 326 -6.86 7.20 -16.50
N ARG A 327 -6.02 8.11 -16.01
CA ARG A 327 -6.32 8.83 -14.76
C ARG A 327 -7.62 9.65 -14.81
N SER A 328 -7.96 10.18 -15.99
CA SER A 328 -9.19 10.96 -16.21
C SER A 328 -10.48 10.14 -16.19
N GLU A 329 -10.38 8.81 -16.24
CA GLU A 329 -11.53 7.91 -16.27
C GLU A 329 -11.96 7.45 -14.87
N VAL A 330 -11.14 7.75 -13.84
CA VAL A 330 -11.42 7.38 -12.47
C VAL A 330 -12.11 8.54 -11.75
N SER A 331 -13.29 8.26 -11.22
CA SER A 331 -14.01 9.15 -10.29
C SER A 331 -14.52 8.35 -9.11
N VAL A 332 -14.31 8.86 -7.90
CA VAL A 332 -14.86 8.27 -6.67
C VAL A 332 -16.13 9.03 -6.27
N GLY A 333 -17.20 8.29 -5.97
CA GLY A 333 -18.47 8.90 -5.54
C GLY A 333 -18.41 9.27 -4.06
N THR A 334 -18.70 10.53 -3.71
CA THR A 334 -18.99 10.91 -2.33
C THR A 334 -20.48 10.69 -2.07
N GLU A 335 -20.86 9.58 -1.45
CA GLU A 335 -22.21 9.47 -0.89
C GLU A 335 -22.34 10.42 0.31
N THR A 336 -22.73 11.67 0.06
CA THR A 336 -23.35 12.49 1.10
C THR A 336 -24.75 11.95 1.33
N ALA A 337 -24.91 11.13 2.38
CA ALA A 337 -26.21 10.70 2.85
C ALA A 337 -27.09 11.93 3.16
N THR A 338 -27.96 12.30 2.22
CA THR A 338 -28.96 13.35 2.43
C THR A 338 -30.03 12.78 3.35
N PRO A 339 -30.26 13.32 4.57
CA PRO A 339 -31.40 12.91 5.35
C PRO A 339 -32.65 13.35 4.61
N THR A 340 -33.41 12.38 4.09
CA THR A 340 -34.76 12.64 3.54
C THR A 340 -35.64 13.13 4.67
N ALA A 341 -35.79 14.46 4.78
CA ALA A 341 -36.80 15.07 5.63
C ALA A 341 -38.17 14.86 4.98
N THR A 342 -38.97 13.99 5.58
CA THR A 342 -40.40 13.85 5.29
C THR A 342 -41.11 15.19 5.52
N PRO A 343 -41.82 15.77 4.53
CA PRO A 343 -42.60 16.97 4.77
C PRO A 343 -43.89 16.60 5.55
N THR A 344 -44.04 17.19 6.73
CA THR A 344 -45.30 17.25 7.46
C THR A 344 -46.29 18.12 6.69
N GLU A 345 -47.38 17.53 6.19
CA GLU A 345 -48.56 18.27 5.76
C GLU A 345 -49.33 18.77 7.00
N ALA A 346 -49.56 20.08 7.04
CA ALA A 346 -50.42 20.73 8.01
C ALA A 346 -51.89 20.65 7.56
N THR A 347 -52.81 20.46 8.50
CA THR A 347 -54.22 20.85 8.31
C THR A 347 -54.78 21.50 9.58
N THR A 348 -55.62 22.49 9.30
CA THR A 348 -56.09 23.68 10.02
C THR A 348 -57.07 23.47 11.19
N GLU A 349 -56.96 24.39 12.16
CA GLU A 349 -57.92 24.97 13.14
C GLU A 349 -59.05 24.16 13.79
N ALA A 350 -59.11 24.22 15.14
CA ALA A 350 -60.14 24.95 15.89
C ALA A 350 -59.81 25.04 17.41
N THR A 351 -60.04 26.20 18.02
CA THR A 351 -60.04 26.52 19.49
C THR A 351 -61.48 26.99 19.82
N PRO A 352 -62.04 27.04 21.08
CA PRO A 352 -61.33 27.22 22.36
C PRO A 352 -61.94 26.61 23.67
N THR A 353 -61.22 26.87 24.78
CA THR A 353 -61.69 27.11 26.19
C THR A 353 -61.78 25.92 27.17
N PRO A 354 -61.74 26.14 28.51
CA PRO A 354 -60.57 25.79 29.36
C PRO A 354 -60.94 24.92 30.58
N GLU A 355 -59.97 24.25 31.23
CA GLU A 355 -60.10 23.90 32.66
C GLU A 355 -58.76 23.44 33.28
N GLN A 356 -58.76 23.45 34.60
CA GLN A 356 -57.66 23.73 35.54
C GLN A 356 -56.85 22.47 36.00
N PRO A 357 -55.86 22.60 36.92
CA PRO A 357 -54.69 21.73 37.01
C PRO A 357 -54.85 20.59 38.03
N THR A 358 -54.04 19.55 37.90
CA THR A 358 -53.75 18.65 39.02
C THR A 358 -52.26 18.32 39.10
N THR A 359 -51.64 18.89 40.13
CA THR A 359 -50.43 18.45 40.82
C THR A 359 -50.56 17.00 41.31
N THR A 360 -49.47 16.22 41.29
CA THR A 360 -49.18 15.27 42.37
C THR A 360 -47.67 15.07 42.48
N GLU A 361 -47.14 15.48 43.63
CA GLU A 361 -45.79 15.27 44.13
C GLU A 361 -45.59 13.86 44.71
N GLY A 362 -44.38 13.31 44.49
CA GLY A 362 -43.54 12.64 45.51
C GLY A 362 -43.82 11.18 45.89
N PRO A 363 -43.00 10.60 46.81
CA PRO A 363 -41.53 10.64 46.91
C PRO A 363 -40.91 9.26 47.31
N GLY A 364 -39.57 9.16 47.38
CA GLY A 364 -38.95 8.43 48.51
C GLY A 364 -37.80 7.44 48.26
N PHE A 365 -36.57 7.91 48.53
CA PHE A 365 -35.48 7.36 49.35
C PHE A 365 -35.11 5.86 49.37
N GLY A 366 -33.79 5.60 49.33
CA GLY A 366 -33.19 4.41 49.91
C GLY A 366 -31.66 4.34 49.78
N ALA A 367 -30.95 4.91 50.75
CA ALA A 367 -29.50 4.80 50.92
C ALA A 367 -29.08 3.42 51.48
N GLY A 368 -27.84 2.99 51.24
CA GLY A 368 -27.21 1.86 51.92
C GLY A 368 -25.70 1.78 51.67
N ALA A 369 -24.92 2.02 52.72
CA ALA A 369 -23.46 2.04 52.77
C ALA A 369 -22.87 0.74 53.34
N ALA A 370 -21.61 0.41 52.99
CA ALA A 370 -20.59 -0.32 53.78
C ALA A 370 -19.30 -0.42 52.93
N VAL A 371 -18.15 0.20 53.22
CA VAL A 371 -17.19 0.13 54.36
C VAL A 371 -16.14 -1.00 54.24
N ALA A 372 -14.88 -0.58 54.45
CA ALA A 372 -13.63 -1.30 54.78
C ALA A 372 -12.74 -1.80 53.63
N ALA A 373 -11.40 -1.77 53.66
CA ALA A 373 -10.33 -0.96 54.26
C ALA A 373 -9.03 -1.78 54.19
N LEU A 374 -7.92 -1.11 53.83
CA LEU A 374 -6.53 -1.31 54.28
C LEU A 374 -5.73 -2.56 53.88
N GLY A 375 -4.52 -2.29 53.37
CA GLY A 375 -3.41 -3.25 53.29
C GLY A 375 -2.20 -2.72 52.52
N ALA A 376 -1.57 -1.65 53.00
CA ALA A 376 -0.23 -1.25 52.57
C ALA A 376 0.83 -2.00 53.39
N GLY A 377 1.90 -2.47 52.74
CA GLY A 377 3.05 -3.08 53.41
C GLY A 377 4.22 -3.27 52.45
N ALA A 378 5.12 -2.28 52.42
CA ALA A 378 6.35 -2.30 51.66
C ALA A 378 7.52 -2.96 52.42
N ALA A 379 8.49 -3.41 51.62
CA ALA A 379 9.93 -3.52 51.91
C ALA A 379 10.45 -4.77 52.67
N LEU A 380 11.36 -5.53 52.03
CA LEU A 380 12.83 -5.41 52.25
C LEU A 380 13.61 -6.59 51.61
N LEU A 381 14.56 -6.23 50.75
CA LEU A 381 15.98 -6.65 50.65
C LEU A 381 16.43 -8.08 51.04
N GLY A 382 17.21 -8.69 50.12
CA GLY A 382 18.22 -9.73 50.37
C GLY A 382 18.44 -10.60 49.12
N ARG A 383 19.32 -10.26 48.16
CA ARG A 383 20.80 -10.38 48.12
C ARG A 383 21.31 -11.83 48.02
N ARG A 384 21.94 -12.14 46.87
CA ARG A 384 22.96 -13.16 46.56
C ARG A 384 22.58 -14.64 46.71
N ASP A 385 22.60 -15.37 45.59
CA ASP A 385 23.76 -16.15 45.16
C ASP A 385 23.89 -16.14 43.63
#